data_AF-A0A2S9MS48-F1
#
_entry.id   AF-A0A2S9MS48-F1
#
_cell.length_a   1.000
_cell.length_b   1.000
_cell.length_c   1.000
_cell.angle_alpha   90.00
_cell.angle_beta   90.00
_cell.angle_gamma   90.00
#
_symmetry.space_group_name_H-M   'P 1'
#
loop_
_entity.id
_entity.type
_entity.pdbx_description
1 polymer ?
#
loop_
_entity_poly.entity_id
_entity_poly.type
_entity_poly.pdbx_seq_one_letter_code
_entity_poly.pdbx_strand_id
1 'polypeptide(L)'
;MGAQMDDRSDNEFPIAPPVPRKGRGAVDNLQGRYESALREAVDDGWAHVSDDADLPAPLRTQVFEERAKSILTRNQSPDIPFSVSLNPYRGCEHGCIYCFARPTHSYLGLSPGLDFESRIYAKINAAELLEREISRKSYVPEPIALGVNTDAYQPVERDLRITRSVIEVMHDRGLPFAAITKSSLIERDLDLLAPMAERGQVMAAVTITTLDADLARTLEPRAATPARRLRTIRALRDAGVPVGVSIAPLIPFVTEPDLERVLEACAEAGATHASYIILRLPWEVAPLFKSWLAAHFPDRAERVMNRVRDMRGGKDYDSDFAKRMKGEGIWADLLRQRFRQAVKRLGLNERRHGILDLSQFRAAPASVAAAPRATRRAPAQPARDDVQMSLF
;
A
#
# COMPACT_ATOMS: atom_id res chain seq x y z
N MET A 1 -25.24 -41.35 -41.93
CA MET A 1 -25.75 -40.48 -40.84
C MET A 1 -24.70 -40.43 -39.75
N GLY A 2 -23.84 -39.43 -39.79
CA GLY A 2 -22.86 -39.16 -38.74
C GLY A 2 -22.67 -37.66 -38.73
N ALA A 3 -23.48 -36.97 -37.92
CA ALA A 3 -23.37 -35.53 -37.75
C ALA A 3 -22.07 -35.25 -36.99
N GLN A 4 -21.15 -34.54 -37.62
CA GLN A 4 -20.06 -33.87 -36.93
C GLN A 4 -20.68 -32.82 -36.02
N MET A 5 -20.55 -33.00 -34.71
CA MET A 5 -20.77 -31.95 -33.73
C MET A 5 -19.62 -30.95 -33.88
N ASP A 6 -19.97 -29.79 -34.41
CA ASP A 6 -19.13 -28.59 -34.50
C ASP A 6 -18.84 -28.12 -33.07
N ASP A 7 -17.62 -28.34 -32.59
CA ASP A 7 -17.07 -27.81 -31.33
C ASP A 7 -16.78 -26.31 -31.53
N ARG A 8 -17.84 -25.50 -31.60
CA ARG A 8 -17.73 -24.05 -31.54
C ARG A 8 -17.55 -23.67 -30.08
N SER A 9 -16.28 -23.54 -29.70
CA SER A 9 -15.82 -22.93 -28.46
C SER A 9 -16.59 -21.65 -28.11
N ASP A 10 -17.03 -21.58 -26.85
CA ASP A 10 -17.76 -20.51 -26.13
C ASP A 10 -17.13 -19.11 -26.13
N ASN A 11 -16.77 -18.53 -27.28
CA ASN A 11 -16.36 -17.12 -27.36
C ASN A 11 -17.00 -16.47 -28.59
N GLU A 12 -18.33 -16.34 -28.57
CA GLU A 12 -19.10 -15.72 -29.64
C GLU A 12 -18.96 -14.18 -29.66
N PHE A 13 -18.33 -13.59 -28.64
CA PHE A 13 -17.99 -12.17 -28.60
C PHE A 13 -16.54 -11.99 -28.11
N PRO A 14 -15.64 -11.37 -28.91
CA PRO A 14 -14.28 -11.10 -28.46
C PRO A 14 -14.32 -10.11 -27.28
N ILE A 15 -13.87 -10.54 -26.10
CA ILE A 15 -13.68 -9.63 -24.96
C ILE A 15 -12.61 -8.61 -25.38
N ALA A 16 -13.02 -7.34 -25.51
CA ALA A 16 -12.11 -6.26 -25.86
C ALA A 16 -10.94 -6.19 -24.86
N PRO A 17 -9.70 -5.89 -25.33
CA PRO A 17 -8.56 -5.78 -24.44
C PRO A 17 -8.80 -4.68 -23.38
N PRO A 18 -8.35 -4.87 -22.13
CA PRO A 18 -8.58 -3.91 -21.07
C PRO A 18 -7.97 -2.55 -21.42
N VAL A 19 -8.78 -1.50 -21.39
CA VAL A 19 -8.37 -0.15 -21.80
C VAL A 19 -7.88 0.64 -20.57
N PRO A 20 -6.61 1.12 -20.57
CA PRO A 20 -6.10 1.95 -19.49
C PRO A 20 -6.93 3.23 -19.28
N ARG A 21 -7.21 3.55 -18.03
CA ARG A 21 -7.87 4.81 -17.65
C ARG A 21 -6.84 5.81 -17.14
N LYS A 22 -6.84 7.02 -17.69
CA LYS A 22 -5.90 8.08 -17.29
C LYS A 22 -5.99 8.35 -15.78
N GLY A 23 -4.85 8.29 -15.10
CA GLY A 23 -4.76 8.55 -13.65
C GLY A 23 -5.23 7.38 -12.78
N ARG A 24 -5.42 6.19 -13.35
CA ARG A 24 -5.90 4.98 -12.67
C ARG A 24 -4.98 3.80 -12.95
N GLY A 25 -4.73 2.99 -11.92
CA GLY A 25 -3.79 1.87 -12.04
C GLY A 25 -4.52 0.57 -12.36
N ALA A 26 -5.72 0.38 -11.82
CA ALA A 26 -6.61 -0.68 -12.27
C ALA A 26 -7.18 -0.32 -13.66
N VAL A 27 -7.19 -1.30 -14.55
CA VAL A 27 -7.77 -1.19 -15.90
C VAL A 27 -9.21 -1.70 -15.94
N ASP A 28 -9.65 -2.40 -14.89
CA ASP A 28 -10.98 -2.95 -14.73
C ASP A 28 -11.51 -2.68 -13.29
N ASN A 29 -12.80 -2.95 -13.08
CA ASN A 29 -13.43 -2.90 -11.76
C ASN A 29 -13.83 -4.31 -11.30
N LEU A 30 -12.86 -5.23 -11.25
CA LEU A 30 -13.06 -6.62 -10.86
C LEU A 30 -13.92 -6.75 -9.60
N GLN A 31 -14.93 -7.61 -9.66
CA GLN A 31 -15.84 -7.79 -8.54
C GLN A 31 -15.15 -8.42 -7.32
N GLY A 32 -15.52 -7.95 -6.12
CA GLY A 32 -14.96 -8.47 -4.87
C GLY A 32 -15.43 -9.89 -4.57
N ARG A 33 -14.55 -10.69 -3.95
CA ARG A 33 -14.78 -12.12 -3.66
C ARG A 33 -16.01 -12.49 -2.80
N TYR A 34 -16.60 -11.52 -2.11
CA TYR A 34 -17.73 -11.74 -1.19
C TYR A 34 -19.07 -11.38 -1.83
N GLU A 35 -19.07 -10.88 -3.06
CA GLU A 35 -20.27 -10.52 -3.80
C GLU A 35 -20.94 -11.76 -4.41
N SER A 36 -22.27 -11.81 -4.37
CA SER A 36 -23.07 -12.96 -4.84
C SER A 36 -23.58 -12.81 -6.28
N ALA A 37 -23.59 -11.61 -6.86
CA ALA A 37 -24.17 -11.34 -8.18
C ALA A 37 -23.14 -10.73 -9.13
N LEU A 38 -22.72 -11.47 -10.17
CA LEU A 38 -21.72 -11.01 -11.14
C LEU A 38 -22.30 -10.03 -12.15
N ARG A 39 -21.55 -8.97 -12.49
CA ARG A 39 -21.88 -8.03 -13.57
C ARG A 39 -20.74 -8.01 -14.59
N GLU A 40 -21.08 -8.24 -15.84
CA GLU A 40 -20.14 -8.20 -16.97
C GLU A 40 -20.60 -7.13 -17.97
N ALA A 41 -19.63 -6.35 -18.47
CA ALA A 41 -19.88 -5.44 -19.57
C ALA A 41 -19.66 -6.22 -20.86
N VAL A 42 -20.70 -6.30 -21.69
CA VAL A 42 -20.67 -6.96 -23.00
C VAL A 42 -20.87 -5.91 -24.08
N ASP A 43 -20.18 -6.08 -25.20
CA ASP A 43 -20.47 -5.33 -26.42
C ASP A 43 -21.87 -5.75 -26.90
N ASP A 44 -22.78 -4.79 -27.00
CA ASP A 44 -24.15 -5.03 -27.45
C ASP A 44 -24.25 -5.08 -28.99
N GLY A 45 -23.13 -4.91 -29.70
CA GLY A 45 -23.03 -4.95 -31.15
C GLY A 45 -23.42 -3.63 -31.83
N TRP A 46 -23.74 -2.59 -31.05
CA TRP A 46 -24.06 -1.27 -31.57
C TRP A 46 -22.79 -0.42 -31.62
N ALA A 47 -22.29 -0.20 -32.84
CA ALA A 47 -21.21 0.74 -33.07
C ALA A 47 -21.69 2.17 -32.76
N HIS A 48 -21.44 2.64 -31.55
CA HIS A 48 -21.45 4.07 -31.26
C HIS A 48 -20.38 4.71 -32.16
N VAL A 49 -20.82 5.46 -33.17
CA VAL A 49 -19.93 6.30 -33.98
C VAL A 49 -19.36 7.34 -33.03
N SER A 50 -18.14 7.10 -32.58
CA SER A 50 -17.50 7.93 -31.55
C SER A 50 -17.20 9.31 -32.09
N ASP A 51 -18.05 10.27 -31.77
CA ASP A 51 -17.65 11.66 -31.66
C ASP A 51 -16.76 11.81 -30.41
N ASP A 52 -15.85 12.80 -30.37
CA ASP A 52 -15.02 13.13 -29.19
C ASP A 52 -15.84 13.35 -27.89
N ALA A 53 -17.16 13.44 -27.99
CA ALA A 53 -18.13 13.52 -26.90
C ALA A 53 -18.40 12.20 -26.15
N ASP A 54 -17.98 11.03 -26.68
CA ASP A 54 -18.27 9.70 -26.12
C ASP A 54 -17.14 9.13 -25.23
N LEU A 55 -16.11 9.92 -24.91
CA LEU A 55 -15.12 9.49 -23.92
C LEU A 55 -15.79 9.33 -22.55
N PRO A 56 -15.65 8.16 -21.88
CA PRO A 56 -16.26 7.95 -20.57
C PRO A 56 -15.79 9.04 -19.61
N ALA A 57 -16.76 9.64 -18.91
CA ALA A 57 -16.50 10.73 -17.99
C ALA A 57 -15.34 10.37 -17.04
N PRO A 58 -14.42 11.31 -16.75
CA PRO A 58 -13.27 11.02 -15.90
C PRO A 58 -13.74 10.45 -14.55
N LEU A 59 -13.28 9.25 -14.20
CA LEU A 59 -13.61 8.64 -12.91
C LEU A 59 -13.08 9.53 -11.78
N ARG A 60 -13.97 10.27 -11.11
CA ARG A 60 -13.63 11.13 -9.98
C ARG A 60 -13.50 10.29 -8.70
N THR A 61 -12.53 10.65 -7.87
CA THR A 61 -12.43 10.08 -6.53
C THR A 61 -13.52 10.67 -5.63
N GLN A 62 -14.23 9.82 -4.91
CA GLN A 62 -15.20 10.14 -3.88
C GLN A 62 -14.61 9.80 -2.52
N VAL A 63 -14.82 10.70 -1.57
CA VAL A 63 -14.32 10.59 -0.20
C VAL A 63 -15.52 10.49 0.73
N PHE A 64 -15.53 9.46 1.57
CA PHE A 64 -16.57 9.17 2.53
C PHE A 64 -16.00 9.35 3.94
N GLU A 65 -16.70 10.09 4.79
CA GLU A 65 -16.34 10.18 6.20
C GLU A 65 -16.67 8.87 6.92
N GLU A 66 -15.69 8.30 7.62
CA GLU A 66 -15.85 7.12 8.47
C GLU A 66 -15.60 7.52 9.93
N ARG A 67 -16.57 7.26 10.81
CA ARG A 67 -16.32 7.26 12.27
C ARG A 67 -15.90 5.86 12.69
N ALA A 68 -14.60 5.63 12.78
CA ALA A 68 -14.05 4.32 13.12
C ALA A 68 -14.26 3.97 14.60
N LYS A 69 -14.26 2.68 14.91
CA LYS A 69 -14.37 2.15 16.29
C LYS A 69 -13.00 2.06 16.98
N SER A 70 -11.96 1.73 16.20
CA SER A 70 -10.56 1.64 16.59
C SER A 70 -9.67 2.19 15.48
N ILE A 71 -8.44 2.58 15.83
CA ILE A 71 -7.47 3.15 14.86
C ILE A 71 -6.16 2.36 14.78
N LEU A 72 -5.79 1.67 15.86
CA LEU A 72 -4.64 0.76 15.89
C LEU A 72 -5.05 -0.65 15.45
N THR A 73 -4.26 -1.24 14.57
CA THR A 73 -4.38 -2.63 14.14
C THR A 73 -3.14 -3.40 14.57
N ARG A 74 -3.33 -4.63 15.08
CA ARG A 74 -2.26 -5.50 15.56
C ARG A 74 -2.04 -6.69 14.63
N ASN A 75 -0.80 -7.14 14.50
CA ASN A 75 -0.43 -8.34 13.75
C ASN A 75 0.59 -9.19 14.52
N GLN A 76 0.79 -10.44 14.08
CA GLN A 76 1.76 -11.39 14.63
C GLN A 76 2.71 -11.91 13.55
N SER A 77 2.86 -11.16 12.45
CA SER A 77 3.59 -11.62 11.27
C SER A 77 5.10 -11.56 11.55
N PRO A 78 5.82 -12.71 11.50
CA PRO A 78 7.22 -12.79 11.94
C PRO A 78 8.22 -12.17 10.96
N ASP A 79 7.79 -11.79 9.77
CA ASP A 79 8.62 -11.27 8.67
C ASP A 79 8.53 -9.74 8.49
N ILE A 80 7.80 -9.04 9.37
CA ILE A 80 7.77 -7.57 9.44
C ILE A 80 8.27 -7.05 10.79
N PRO A 81 8.92 -5.86 10.84
CA PRO A 81 9.57 -5.36 12.05
C PRO A 81 8.62 -4.61 13.00
N PHE A 82 7.31 -4.77 12.85
CA PHE A 82 6.30 -4.07 13.64
C PHE A 82 5.08 -4.94 13.93
N SER A 83 4.52 -4.79 15.13
CA SER A 83 3.31 -5.45 15.63
C SER A 83 2.07 -4.56 15.55
N VAL A 84 2.24 -3.23 15.53
CA VAL A 84 1.15 -2.24 15.50
C VAL A 84 1.24 -1.36 14.28
N SER A 85 0.10 -1.11 13.66
CA SER A 85 -0.03 -0.15 12.57
C SER A 85 -1.22 0.78 12.75
N LEU A 86 -1.13 1.93 12.08
CA LEU A 86 -2.17 2.93 12.02
C LEU A 86 -2.39 3.33 10.56
N ASN A 87 -3.64 3.23 10.10
CA ASN A 87 -4.04 3.65 8.75
C ASN A 87 -5.21 4.64 8.84
N PRO A 88 -4.99 5.93 8.54
CA PRO A 88 -6.02 6.97 8.60
C PRO A 88 -7.14 6.80 7.56
N TYR A 89 -6.90 5.98 6.54
CA TYR A 89 -7.80 5.80 5.39
C TYR A 89 -8.06 4.33 5.08
N ARG A 90 -9.19 4.03 4.44
CA ARG A 90 -9.38 2.80 3.64
C ARG A 90 -9.46 3.18 2.17
N GLY A 91 -8.79 2.39 1.32
CA GLY A 91 -8.55 2.76 -0.07
C GLY A 91 -7.36 3.70 -0.21
N CYS A 92 -6.77 3.73 -1.39
CA CYS A 92 -5.58 4.53 -1.65
C CYS A 92 -5.63 5.14 -3.05
N GLU A 93 -5.69 6.47 -3.11
CA GLU A 93 -5.76 7.22 -4.37
C GLU A 93 -4.51 7.06 -5.23
N HIS A 94 -3.37 6.66 -4.67
CA HIS A 94 -2.16 6.36 -5.46
C HIS A 94 -2.41 5.34 -6.57
N GLY A 95 -3.40 4.44 -6.38
CA GLY A 95 -3.84 3.51 -7.41
C GLY A 95 -2.76 2.51 -7.82
N CYS A 96 -1.84 2.15 -6.93
CA CYS A 96 -0.78 1.20 -7.28
C CYS A 96 -1.39 -0.15 -7.67
N ILE A 97 -1.20 -0.60 -8.91
CA ILE A 97 -1.85 -1.84 -9.41
C ILE A 97 -1.47 -3.08 -8.59
N TYR A 98 -0.22 -3.13 -8.13
CA TYR A 98 0.35 -4.22 -7.35
C TYR A 98 0.01 -4.18 -5.85
N CYS A 99 -0.86 -3.26 -5.41
CA CYS A 99 -1.08 -3.01 -3.99
C CYS A 99 -1.76 -4.20 -3.30
N PHE A 100 -1.08 -4.81 -2.33
CA PHE A 100 -1.60 -5.94 -1.55
C PHE A 100 -2.86 -5.60 -0.74
N ALA A 101 -3.13 -4.31 -0.51
CA ALA A 101 -4.27 -3.82 0.25
C ALA A 101 -5.57 -3.72 -0.56
N ARG A 102 -5.51 -3.81 -1.90
CA ARG A 102 -6.68 -3.81 -2.79
C ARG A 102 -7.80 -4.77 -2.31
N PRO A 103 -7.49 -6.04 -1.97
CA PRO A 103 -8.38 -6.97 -1.29
C PRO A 103 -9.25 -6.42 -0.16
N THR A 104 -8.80 -5.39 0.56
CA THR A 104 -9.57 -4.87 1.71
C THR A 104 -10.90 -4.24 1.31
N HIS A 105 -11.04 -3.79 0.06
CA HIS A 105 -12.30 -3.25 -0.46
C HIS A 105 -13.37 -4.30 -0.65
N SER A 106 -13.00 -5.57 -0.86
CA SER A 106 -13.97 -6.67 -0.93
C SER A 106 -14.79 -6.78 0.36
N TYR A 107 -14.22 -6.47 1.53
CA TYR A 107 -14.96 -6.48 2.81
C TYR A 107 -15.99 -5.33 2.95
N LEU A 108 -15.91 -4.33 2.08
CA LEU A 108 -16.84 -3.20 2.03
C LEU A 108 -17.93 -3.41 0.96
N GLY A 109 -17.94 -4.58 0.30
CA GLY A 109 -18.77 -4.83 -0.89
C GLY A 109 -18.37 -3.96 -2.09
N LEU A 110 -17.08 -3.62 -2.18
CA LEU A 110 -16.51 -2.79 -3.24
C LEU A 110 -15.46 -3.56 -4.03
N SER A 111 -15.24 -3.15 -5.29
CA SER A 111 -14.19 -3.72 -6.11
C SER A 111 -12.77 -3.43 -5.58
N PRO A 112 -11.89 -4.43 -5.52
CA PRO A 112 -10.45 -4.23 -5.35
C PRO A 112 -9.75 -3.48 -6.52
N GLY A 113 -10.44 -3.34 -7.66
CA GLY A 113 -9.99 -2.63 -8.85
C GLY A 113 -10.13 -1.12 -8.71
N LEU A 114 -11.00 -0.52 -9.53
CA LEU A 114 -11.19 0.93 -9.58
C LEU A 114 -11.81 1.49 -8.28
N ASP A 115 -12.71 0.77 -7.60
CA ASP A 115 -13.31 1.27 -6.35
C ASP A 115 -12.25 1.48 -5.25
N PHE A 116 -11.21 0.64 -5.18
CA PHE A 116 -10.12 0.81 -4.21
C PHE A 116 -9.42 2.18 -4.29
N GLU A 117 -9.25 2.71 -5.49
CA GLU A 117 -8.51 3.95 -5.77
C GLU A 117 -9.42 5.16 -6.06
N SER A 118 -10.73 4.95 -6.11
CA SER A 118 -11.73 5.99 -6.36
C SER A 118 -12.75 6.16 -5.23
N ARG A 119 -12.91 5.21 -4.31
CA ARG A 119 -13.79 5.31 -3.15
C ARG A 119 -12.98 5.21 -1.87
N ILE A 120 -12.70 6.36 -1.28
CA ILE A 120 -11.80 6.51 -0.13
C ILE A 120 -12.61 6.75 1.13
N TYR A 121 -12.34 6.00 2.20
CA TYR A 121 -12.99 6.20 3.50
C TYR A 121 -11.99 6.85 4.45
N ALA A 122 -12.30 8.07 4.89
CA ALA A 122 -11.46 8.88 5.74
C ALA A 122 -11.90 8.75 7.20
N LYS A 123 -11.01 8.24 8.07
CA LYS A 123 -11.32 8.04 9.50
C LYS A 123 -11.20 9.36 10.26
N ILE A 124 -12.22 10.20 10.18
CA ILE A 124 -12.19 11.58 10.69
C ILE A 124 -11.94 11.69 12.21
N ASN A 125 -12.17 10.62 12.97
CA ASN A 125 -11.91 10.56 14.41
C ASN A 125 -10.58 9.85 14.76
N ALA A 126 -9.64 9.69 13.82
CA ALA A 126 -8.40 8.93 14.04
C ALA A 126 -7.57 9.43 15.24
N ALA A 127 -7.36 10.74 15.36
CA ALA A 127 -6.62 11.33 16.48
C ALA A 127 -7.31 11.11 17.83
N GLU A 128 -8.64 11.31 17.90
CA GLU A 128 -9.46 11.03 19.09
C GLU A 128 -9.34 9.57 19.52
N LEU A 129 -9.41 8.65 18.56
CA LEU A 129 -9.28 7.22 18.82
C LEU A 129 -7.88 6.85 19.32
N LEU A 130 -6.83 7.45 18.75
CA LEU A 130 -5.45 7.20 19.16
C LEU A 130 -5.25 7.68 20.59
N GLU A 131 -5.61 8.92 20.87
CA GLU A 131 -5.51 9.54 22.19
C GLU A 131 -6.24 8.70 23.25
N ARG A 132 -7.46 8.24 22.94
CA ARG A 132 -8.23 7.37 23.83
C ARG A 132 -7.57 6.02 24.08
N GLU A 133 -6.95 5.42 23.07
CA GLU A 133 -6.30 4.11 23.18
C GLU A 133 -5.04 4.19 24.04
N ILE A 134 -4.18 5.17 23.79
CA ILE A 134 -2.89 5.34 24.50
C ILE A 134 -3.07 5.88 25.93
N SER A 135 -4.25 6.43 26.24
CA SER A 135 -4.63 6.86 27.59
C SER A 135 -5.06 5.71 28.51
N ARG A 136 -5.19 4.48 28.00
CA ARG A 136 -5.59 3.34 28.84
C ARG A 136 -4.47 2.98 29.80
N LYS A 137 -4.83 2.68 31.06
CA LYS A 137 -3.88 2.19 32.07
C LYS A 137 -3.14 0.90 31.65
N SER A 138 -3.77 0.11 30.79
CA SER A 138 -3.22 -1.15 30.26
C SER A 138 -2.41 -0.96 28.96
N TYR A 139 -2.30 0.26 28.45
CA TYR A 139 -1.57 0.50 27.20
C TYR A 139 -0.07 0.35 27.43
N VAL A 140 0.56 -0.46 26.58
CA VAL A 140 2.01 -0.63 26.54
C VAL A 140 2.49 0.06 25.26
N PRO A 141 3.35 1.10 25.35
CA PRO A 141 3.81 1.81 24.17
C PRO A 141 4.75 0.93 23.35
N GLU A 142 4.56 0.98 22.03
CA GLU A 142 5.41 0.34 21.04
C GLU A 142 5.40 1.20 19.76
N PRO A 143 6.44 1.15 18.91
CA PRO A 143 6.48 1.94 17.70
C PRO A 143 5.31 1.63 16.75
N ILE A 144 4.64 2.67 16.26
CA ILE A 144 3.52 2.53 15.32
C ILE A 144 4.03 2.57 13.88
N ALA A 145 3.63 1.61 13.05
CA ALA A 145 3.84 1.70 11.61
C ALA A 145 2.67 2.47 10.95
N LEU A 146 2.95 3.69 10.48
CA LEU A 146 1.96 4.60 9.90
C LEU A 146 1.90 4.44 8.38
N GLY A 147 0.69 4.18 7.85
CA GLY A 147 0.44 4.17 6.40
C GLY A 147 0.83 2.88 5.67
N VAL A 148 0.83 1.74 6.36
CA VAL A 148 1.29 0.45 5.81
C VAL A 148 0.32 -0.20 4.83
N ASN A 149 -0.99 -0.05 5.03
CA ASN A 149 -2.03 -0.64 4.18
C ASN A 149 -2.53 0.37 3.15
N THR A 150 -2.66 1.63 3.56
CA THR A 150 -3.03 2.76 2.70
C THR A 150 -2.05 3.89 2.97
N ASP A 151 -1.70 4.66 1.94
CA ASP A 151 -0.75 5.74 2.14
C ASP A 151 -1.38 6.85 2.98
N ALA A 152 -0.78 7.16 4.13
CA ALA A 152 -1.26 8.18 5.04
C ALA A 152 -1.20 9.58 4.41
N TYR A 153 -0.36 9.78 3.39
CA TYR A 153 -0.14 11.04 2.69
C TYR A 153 -0.69 11.05 1.26
N GLN A 154 -1.67 10.20 0.97
CA GLN A 154 -2.39 10.17 -0.31
C GLN A 154 -3.06 11.53 -0.62
N PRO A 155 -3.37 11.86 -1.89
CA PRO A 155 -3.86 13.19 -2.30
C PRO A 155 -4.89 13.88 -1.39
N VAL A 156 -5.94 13.19 -0.92
CA VAL A 156 -6.98 13.75 -0.04
C VAL A 156 -6.44 14.25 1.32
N GLU A 157 -5.30 13.74 1.80
CA GLU A 157 -4.66 14.21 3.03
C GLU A 157 -4.19 15.67 2.93
N ARG A 158 -4.07 16.22 1.71
CA ARG A 158 -3.79 17.65 1.52
C ARG A 158 -4.82 18.52 2.23
N ASP A 159 -6.09 18.13 2.13
CA ASP A 159 -7.22 18.92 2.61
C ASP A 159 -7.66 18.47 4.00
N LEU A 160 -7.72 17.15 4.24
CA LEU A 160 -8.29 16.59 5.48
C LEU A 160 -7.36 16.66 6.69
N ARG A 161 -6.03 16.64 6.48
CA ARG A 161 -5.02 16.73 7.56
C ARG A 161 -5.23 15.71 8.70
N ILE A 162 -5.81 14.54 8.42
CA ILE A 162 -6.08 13.50 9.42
C ILE A 162 -4.76 12.91 9.88
N THR A 163 -3.86 12.60 8.95
CA THR A 163 -2.53 12.07 9.28
C THR A 163 -1.77 13.07 10.14
N ARG A 164 -1.84 14.36 9.81
CA ARG A 164 -1.23 15.40 10.67
C ARG A 164 -1.80 15.38 12.08
N SER A 165 -3.13 15.36 12.24
CA SER A 165 -3.74 15.33 13.59
C SER A 165 -3.33 14.11 14.42
N VAL A 166 -3.08 12.97 13.76
CA VAL A 166 -2.55 11.77 14.41
C VAL A 166 -1.09 11.96 14.82
N ILE A 167 -0.28 12.62 13.98
CA ILE A 167 1.12 12.94 14.29
C ILE A 167 1.23 13.94 15.43
N GLU A 168 0.33 14.92 15.52
CA GLU A 168 0.26 15.87 16.65
C GLU A 168 0.06 15.12 17.98
N VAL A 169 -0.86 14.14 18.03
CA VAL A 169 -1.04 13.28 19.21
C VAL A 169 0.24 12.48 19.52
N MET A 170 0.87 11.87 18.52
CA MET A 170 2.10 11.10 18.71
C MET A 170 3.27 11.98 19.19
N HIS A 171 3.40 13.17 18.61
CA HIS A 171 4.38 14.17 18.99
C HIS A 171 4.23 14.56 20.46
N ASP A 172 3.02 14.96 20.88
CA ASP A 172 2.74 15.48 22.22
C ASP A 172 2.88 14.41 23.30
N ARG A 173 2.58 13.16 22.94
CA ARG A 173 2.67 11.99 23.82
C ARG A 173 4.05 11.35 23.80
N GLY A 174 4.98 11.83 22.97
CA GLY A 174 6.28 11.18 22.79
C GLY A 174 6.16 9.72 22.35
N LEU A 175 5.17 9.40 21.52
CA LEU A 175 4.91 8.07 21.00
C LEU A 175 5.65 7.90 19.67
N PRO A 176 6.64 7.01 19.58
CA PRO A 176 7.41 6.85 18.36
C PRO A 176 6.64 6.16 17.24
N PHE A 177 6.98 6.50 16.00
CA PHE A 177 6.40 5.87 14.82
C PHE A 177 7.37 5.81 13.63
N ALA A 178 7.10 4.87 12.73
CA ALA A 178 7.75 4.81 11.42
C ALA A 178 6.69 5.05 10.34
N ALA A 179 6.88 6.08 9.51
CA ALA A 179 5.98 6.34 8.38
C ALA A 179 6.49 5.67 7.11
N ILE A 180 5.60 5.11 6.30
CA ILE A 180 5.91 4.69 4.93
C ILE A 180 5.03 5.45 3.93
N THR A 181 5.63 6.00 2.87
CA THR A 181 4.88 6.77 1.88
C THR A 181 5.51 6.78 0.49
N LYS A 182 4.69 7.10 -0.52
CA LYS A 182 5.08 7.47 -1.89
C LYS A 182 4.82 8.95 -2.20
N SER A 183 4.38 9.72 -1.21
CA SER A 183 3.94 11.10 -1.37
C SER A 183 4.99 12.06 -0.83
N SER A 184 5.09 13.23 -1.47
CA SER A 184 5.89 14.33 -0.93
C SER A 184 5.18 15.13 0.14
N LEU A 185 3.90 14.85 0.41
CA LEU A 185 3.10 15.61 1.37
C LEU A 185 3.61 15.44 2.82
N ILE A 186 4.39 14.39 3.10
CA ILE A 186 5.10 14.23 4.38
C ILE A 186 5.98 15.44 4.74
N GLU A 187 6.48 16.19 3.75
CA GLU A 187 7.28 17.40 3.98
C GLU A 187 6.49 18.51 4.70
N ARG A 188 5.16 18.52 4.57
CA ARG A 188 4.29 19.50 5.26
C ARG A 188 4.43 19.39 6.78
N ASP A 189 4.66 18.20 7.28
CA ASP A 189 4.64 17.91 8.72
C ASP A 189 6.06 17.88 9.31
N LEU A 190 7.07 18.39 8.59
CA LEU A 190 8.45 18.51 9.07
C LEU A 190 8.57 19.32 10.38
N ASP A 191 7.65 20.25 10.62
CA ASP A 191 7.57 21.01 11.87
C ASP A 191 7.31 20.12 13.09
N LEU A 192 6.67 18.96 12.91
CA LEU A 192 6.46 17.94 13.93
C LEU A 192 7.52 16.84 13.86
N LEU A 193 7.90 16.43 12.65
CA LEU A 193 8.81 15.30 12.42
C LEU A 193 10.25 15.62 12.85
N ALA A 194 10.76 16.83 12.59
CA ALA A 194 12.14 17.18 12.93
C ALA A 194 12.39 17.15 14.45
N PRO A 195 11.55 17.79 15.31
CA PRO A 195 11.69 17.65 16.76
C PRO A 195 11.54 16.20 17.26
N MET A 196 10.70 15.39 16.63
CA MET A 196 10.61 13.95 16.96
C MET A 196 11.87 13.19 16.56
N ALA A 197 12.49 13.55 15.44
CA ALA A 197 13.72 12.91 14.96
C ALA A 197 14.89 13.23 15.87
N GLU A 198 15.00 14.47 16.37
CA GLU A 198 15.98 14.86 17.40
C GLU A 198 15.84 14.01 18.67
N ARG A 199 14.60 13.65 19.03
CA ARG A 199 14.31 12.74 20.15
C ARG A 199 14.44 11.25 19.79
N GLY A 200 14.81 10.91 18.55
CA GLY A 200 14.90 9.52 18.08
C GLY A 200 13.54 8.80 17.98
N GLN A 201 12.44 9.55 17.84
CA GLN A 201 11.07 9.01 17.89
C GLN A 201 10.42 8.80 16.52
N VAL A 202 11.05 9.25 15.44
CA VAL A 202 10.50 9.06 14.10
C VAL A 202 11.55 8.65 13.09
N MET A 203 11.13 7.80 12.17
CA MET A 203 11.82 7.56 10.91
C MET A 203 10.81 7.50 9.76
N ALA A 204 11.28 7.77 8.55
CA ALA A 204 10.46 7.69 7.34
C ALA A 204 11.02 6.65 6.37
N ALA A 205 10.13 5.96 5.66
CA ALA A 205 10.45 5.09 4.54
C ALA A 205 9.78 5.64 3.28
N VAL A 206 10.56 5.98 2.26
CA VAL A 206 10.03 6.43 0.96
C VAL A 206 10.08 5.27 -0.03
N THR A 207 8.94 4.90 -0.62
CA THR A 207 8.92 3.83 -1.65
C THR A 207 9.32 4.39 -3.02
N ILE A 208 10.35 3.79 -3.64
CA ILE A 208 10.75 4.06 -5.02
C ILE A 208 10.83 2.73 -5.75
N THR A 209 9.95 2.54 -6.74
CA THR A 209 9.85 1.30 -7.53
C THR A 209 10.75 1.34 -8.76
N THR A 210 10.84 2.49 -9.40
CA THR A 210 11.61 2.76 -10.62
C THR A 210 11.97 4.25 -10.64
N LEU A 211 12.97 4.61 -11.45
CA LEU A 211 13.26 6.00 -11.80
C LEU A 211 12.63 6.41 -13.14
N ASP A 212 12.02 5.47 -13.87
CA ASP A 212 11.29 5.73 -15.10
C ASP A 212 9.92 6.36 -14.80
N ALA A 213 9.71 7.59 -15.29
CA ALA A 213 8.48 8.33 -15.08
C ALA A 213 7.29 7.80 -15.90
N ASP A 214 7.53 7.19 -17.06
CA ASP A 214 6.50 6.58 -17.89
C ASP A 214 5.97 5.31 -17.22
N LEU A 215 6.87 4.44 -16.74
CA LEU A 215 6.51 3.26 -15.97
C LEU A 215 5.81 3.63 -14.65
N ALA A 216 6.30 4.62 -13.92
CA ALA A 216 5.65 5.07 -12.70
C ALA A 216 4.21 5.57 -12.95
N ARG A 217 3.97 6.23 -14.09
CA ARG A 217 2.64 6.73 -14.47
C ARG A 217 1.63 5.62 -14.77
N THR A 218 2.05 4.43 -15.18
CA THR A 218 1.14 3.29 -15.38
C THR A 218 1.01 2.44 -14.12
N LEU A 219 2.09 2.29 -13.35
CA LEU A 219 2.14 1.40 -12.20
C LEU A 219 1.54 2.03 -10.92
N GLU A 220 1.74 3.33 -10.72
CA GLU A 220 1.35 4.10 -9.53
C GLU A 220 0.96 5.55 -9.90
N PRO A 221 -0.10 5.72 -10.72
CA PRO A 221 -0.38 6.93 -11.51
C PRO A 221 -0.57 8.23 -10.72
N ARG A 222 -0.98 8.13 -9.46
CA ARG A 222 -1.27 9.30 -8.61
C ARG A 222 -0.32 9.42 -7.42
N ALA A 223 0.70 8.57 -7.33
CA ALA A 223 1.82 8.78 -6.43
C ALA A 223 2.71 9.93 -6.92
N ALA A 224 3.56 10.47 -6.05
CA ALA A 224 4.54 11.47 -6.48
C ALA A 224 5.48 10.86 -7.54
N THR A 225 6.00 11.65 -8.47
CA THR A 225 6.95 11.15 -9.48
C THR A 225 8.24 10.64 -8.82
N PRO A 226 8.99 9.70 -9.44
CA PRO A 226 10.25 9.21 -8.86
C PRO A 226 11.23 10.33 -8.49
N ALA A 227 11.42 11.31 -9.38
CA ALA A 227 12.26 12.48 -9.11
C ALA A 227 11.75 13.31 -7.92
N ARG A 228 10.43 13.44 -7.73
CA ARG A 228 9.85 14.14 -6.57
C ARG A 228 10.10 13.38 -5.27
N ARG A 229 10.03 12.05 -5.28
CA ARG A 229 10.33 11.20 -4.12
C ARG A 229 11.80 11.26 -3.72
N LEU A 230 12.73 11.31 -4.68
CA LEU A 230 14.15 11.57 -4.39
C LEU A 230 14.36 12.94 -3.73
N ARG A 231 13.64 13.98 -4.15
CA ARG A 231 13.67 15.29 -3.45
C ARG A 231 13.09 15.21 -2.04
N THR A 232 12.04 14.41 -1.83
CA THR A 232 11.48 14.17 -0.49
C THR A 232 12.46 13.49 0.43
N ILE A 233 13.23 12.50 -0.05
CA ILE A 233 14.31 11.89 0.74
C ILE A 233 15.34 12.95 1.17
N ARG A 234 15.77 13.83 0.24
CA ARG A 234 16.70 14.92 0.57
C ARG A 234 16.11 15.86 1.63
N ALA A 235 14.88 16.33 1.44
CA ALA A 235 14.23 17.26 2.37
C ALA A 235 14.07 16.67 3.78
N LEU A 236 13.69 15.41 3.90
CA LEU A 236 13.60 14.72 5.19
C LEU A 236 14.98 14.59 5.85
N ARG A 237 16.00 14.18 5.09
CA ARG A 237 17.39 14.07 5.56
C ARG A 237 17.96 15.41 6.01
N ASP A 238 17.70 16.48 5.25
CA ASP A 238 18.15 17.84 5.56
C ASP A 238 17.48 18.38 6.84
N ALA A 239 16.25 17.92 7.15
CA ALA A 239 15.56 18.20 8.39
C ALA A 239 15.93 17.25 9.56
N GLY A 240 16.94 16.39 9.38
CA GLY A 240 17.42 15.47 10.40
C GLY A 240 16.57 14.20 10.58
N VAL A 241 15.53 13.98 9.77
CA VAL A 241 14.69 12.78 9.85
C VAL A 241 15.42 11.59 9.21
N PRO A 242 15.65 10.47 9.93
CA PRO A 242 16.22 9.26 9.33
C PRO A 242 15.33 8.71 8.22
N VAL A 243 15.91 8.50 7.03
CA VAL A 243 15.16 8.01 5.86
C VAL A 243 15.65 6.64 5.40
N GLY A 244 14.76 5.68 5.39
CA GLY A 244 14.89 4.43 4.64
C GLY A 244 14.21 4.52 3.27
N VAL A 245 14.57 3.61 2.38
CA VAL A 245 13.86 3.40 1.11
C VAL A 245 13.32 1.99 1.02
N SER A 246 12.16 1.88 0.38
CA SER A 246 11.55 0.59 0.07
C SER A 246 11.48 0.43 -1.45
N ILE A 247 12.24 -0.52 -1.99
CA ILE A 247 12.18 -0.90 -3.40
C ILE A 247 11.16 -2.01 -3.54
N ALA A 248 9.89 -1.62 -3.58
CA ALA A 248 8.77 -2.53 -3.51
C ALA A 248 7.63 -2.11 -4.44
N PRO A 249 7.27 -2.91 -5.45
CA PRO A 249 7.79 -4.26 -5.73
C PRO A 249 8.98 -4.28 -6.70
N LEU A 250 9.84 -5.29 -6.55
CA LEU A 250 10.64 -5.83 -7.66
C LEU A 250 9.76 -6.73 -8.53
N ILE A 251 9.55 -6.29 -9.76
CA ILE A 251 8.78 -6.97 -10.80
C ILE A 251 9.77 -7.43 -11.88
N PRO A 252 9.91 -8.74 -12.12
CA PRO A 252 10.83 -9.25 -13.13
C PRO A 252 10.62 -8.57 -14.48
N PHE A 253 11.70 -8.17 -15.16
CA PHE A 253 11.68 -7.53 -16.47
C PHE A 253 10.93 -6.18 -16.56
N VAL A 254 10.43 -5.63 -15.44
CA VAL A 254 9.69 -4.36 -15.42
C VAL A 254 10.41 -3.34 -14.52
N THR A 255 10.44 -3.55 -13.21
CA THR A 255 11.17 -2.66 -12.26
C THR A 255 12.53 -3.24 -11.86
N GLU A 256 12.66 -4.55 -11.92
CA GLU A 256 13.85 -5.28 -11.48
C GLU A 256 15.17 -4.90 -12.19
N PRO A 257 15.20 -4.61 -13.51
CA PRO A 257 16.43 -4.21 -14.19
C PRO A 257 17.07 -2.95 -13.61
N ASP A 258 16.28 -2.07 -12.97
CA ASP A 258 16.70 -0.77 -12.44
C ASP A 258 17.16 -0.81 -10.98
N LEU A 259 17.23 -1.99 -10.35
CA LEU A 259 17.44 -2.14 -8.90
C LEU A 259 18.65 -1.33 -8.38
N GLU A 260 19.84 -1.50 -8.96
CA GLU A 260 21.06 -0.84 -8.51
C GLU A 260 21.01 0.66 -8.75
N ARG A 261 20.48 1.09 -9.90
CA ARG A 261 20.33 2.49 -10.27
C ARG A 261 19.38 3.23 -9.33
N VAL A 262 18.28 2.58 -8.93
CA VAL A 262 17.36 3.10 -7.91
C VAL A 262 18.08 3.22 -6.57
N LEU A 263 18.82 2.19 -6.14
CA LEU A 263 19.55 2.20 -4.87
C LEU A 263 20.61 3.32 -4.84
N GLU A 264 21.37 3.49 -5.91
CA GLU A 264 22.37 4.55 -6.08
C GLU A 264 21.73 5.93 -5.91
N ALA A 265 20.67 6.22 -6.67
CA ALA A 265 19.96 7.49 -6.59
C ALA A 265 19.36 7.75 -5.19
N CYS A 266 18.88 6.71 -4.51
CA CYS A 266 18.36 6.80 -3.15
C CYS A 266 19.48 7.12 -2.13
N ALA A 267 20.62 6.45 -2.23
CA ALA A 267 21.79 6.70 -1.39
C ALA A 267 22.31 8.13 -1.58
N GLU A 268 22.43 8.59 -2.83
CA GLU A 268 22.80 9.99 -3.16
C GLU A 268 21.79 11.01 -2.62
N ALA A 269 20.50 10.66 -2.60
CA ALA A 269 19.47 11.49 -1.99
C ALA A 269 19.56 11.53 -0.45
N GLY A 270 20.36 10.66 0.18
CA GLY A 270 20.57 10.66 1.62
C GLY A 270 19.83 9.56 2.38
N ALA A 271 19.31 8.54 1.69
CA ALA A 271 18.76 7.36 2.37
C ALA A 271 19.87 6.62 3.13
N THR A 272 19.57 6.17 4.35
CA THR A 272 20.52 5.40 5.19
C THR A 272 20.18 3.92 5.24
N HIS A 273 18.93 3.56 4.92
CA HIS A 273 18.44 2.18 4.93
C HIS A 273 17.74 1.85 3.62
N ALA A 274 17.79 0.59 3.22
CA ALA A 274 17.06 0.08 2.08
C ALA A 274 16.48 -1.31 2.39
N SER A 275 15.28 -1.55 1.89
CA SER A 275 14.65 -2.87 1.82
C SER A 275 14.07 -3.10 0.42
N TYR A 276 13.81 -4.36 0.07
CA TYR A 276 13.08 -4.70 -1.14
C TYR A 276 12.01 -5.74 -0.84
N ILE A 277 10.97 -5.77 -1.67
CA ILE A 277 9.93 -6.81 -1.66
C ILE A 277 9.72 -7.27 -3.10
N ILE A 278 9.74 -8.57 -3.34
CA ILE A 278 9.32 -9.14 -4.62
C ILE A 278 7.81 -9.02 -4.74
N LEU A 279 7.32 -8.72 -5.95
CA LEU A 279 5.89 -8.64 -6.26
C LEU A 279 5.05 -9.71 -5.54
N ARG A 280 4.01 -9.24 -4.86
CA ARG A 280 3.01 -10.04 -4.15
C ARG A 280 1.67 -9.88 -4.87
N LEU A 281 1.02 -10.99 -5.20
CA LEU A 281 -0.24 -11.01 -5.94
C LEU A 281 -1.33 -11.77 -5.15
N PRO A 282 -1.66 -11.36 -3.91
CA PRO A 282 -2.71 -12.03 -3.15
C PRO A 282 -4.08 -11.80 -3.81
N TRP A 283 -4.88 -12.87 -3.92
CA TRP A 283 -6.30 -12.78 -4.28
C TRP A 283 -6.57 -12.00 -5.59
N GLU A 284 -7.46 -10.99 -5.56
CA GLU A 284 -7.85 -10.17 -6.72
C GLU A 284 -6.68 -9.35 -7.29
N VAL A 285 -5.57 -9.20 -6.57
CA VAL A 285 -4.38 -8.51 -7.11
C VAL A 285 -3.77 -9.28 -8.29
N ALA A 286 -3.81 -10.62 -8.28
CA ALA A 286 -3.27 -11.43 -9.37
C ALA A 286 -3.99 -11.18 -10.72
N PRO A 287 -5.33 -11.32 -10.84
CA PRO A 287 -6.02 -11.01 -12.07
C PRO A 287 -5.88 -9.53 -12.46
N LEU A 288 -6.01 -8.59 -11.52
CA LEU A 288 -5.82 -7.15 -11.79
C LEU A 288 -4.44 -6.84 -12.41
N PHE A 289 -3.39 -7.43 -11.85
CA PHE A 289 -2.03 -7.24 -12.36
C PHE A 289 -1.83 -7.88 -13.74
N LYS A 290 -2.45 -9.03 -14.01
CA LYS A 290 -2.44 -9.65 -15.35
C LYS A 290 -3.14 -8.75 -16.39
N SER A 291 -4.30 -8.19 -16.06
CA SER A 291 -5.00 -7.23 -16.93
C SER A 291 -4.11 -6.02 -17.23
N TRP A 292 -3.42 -5.49 -16.22
CA TRP A 292 -2.48 -4.38 -16.39
C TRP A 292 -1.27 -4.74 -17.25
N LEU A 293 -0.69 -5.94 -17.07
CA LEU A 293 0.39 -6.42 -17.93
C LEU A 293 -0.08 -6.56 -19.38
N ALA A 294 -1.27 -7.09 -19.63
CA ALA A 294 -1.83 -7.19 -20.97
C ALA A 294 -2.01 -5.80 -21.62
N ALA A 295 -2.46 -4.81 -20.84
CA ALA A 295 -2.70 -3.47 -21.34
C ALA A 295 -1.41 -2.65 -21.60
N HIS A 296 -0.37 -2.83 -20.79
CA HIS A 296 0.83 -1.98 -20.83
C HIS A 296 2.10 -2.68 -21.32
N PHE A 297 2.16 -4.02 -21.22
CA PHE A 297 3.33 -4.83 -21.54
C PHE A 297 2.94 -6.18 -22.19
N PRO A 298 2.10 -6.19 -23.25
CA PRO A 298 1.56 -7.43 -23.82
C PRO A 298 2.66 -8.43 -24.22
N ASP A 299 3.74 -7.95 -24.86
CA ASP A 299 4.87 -8.79 -25.31
C ASP A 299 5.68 -9.42 -24.16
N ARG A 300 5.51 -8.91 -22.93
CA ARG A 300 6.23 -9.39 -21.74
C ARG A 300 5.32 -10.06 -20.72
N ALA A 301 4.00 -9.97 -20.86
CA ALA A 301 3.04 -10.35 -19.83
C ALA A 301 3.26 -11.79 -19.33
N GLU A 302 3.26 -12.77 -20.25
CA GLU A 302 3.49 -14.18 -19.92
C GLU A 302 4.88 -14.41 -19.34
N ARG A 303 5.91 -13.76 -19.89
CA ARG A 303 7.28 -13.88 -19.38
C ARG A 303 7.41 -13.38 -17.95
N VAL A 304 6.76 -12.27 -17.61
CA VAL A 304 6.72 -11.73 -16.24
C VAL A 304 6.01 -12.70 -15.31
N MET A 305 4.82 -13.18 -15.68
CA MET A 305 4.03 -14.07 -14.83
C MET A 305 4.69 -15.43 -14.63
N ASN A 306 5.33 -16.00 -15.66
CA ASN A 306 6.10 -17.23 -15.53
C ASN A 306 7.26 -17.04 -14.54
N ARG A 307 7.96 -15.90 -14.59
CA ARG A 307 9.03 -15.63 -13.63
C ARG A 307 8.52 -15.40 -12.21
N VAL A 308 7.34 -14.81 -12.05
CA VAL A 308 6.67 -14.73 -10.74
C VAL A 308 6.39 -16.14 -10.22
N ARG A 309 5.82 -17.04 -11.04
CA ARG A 309 5.52 -18.42 -10.66
C ARG A 309 6.76 -19.22 -10.29
N ASP A 310 7.86 -19.05 -11.01
CA ASP A 310 9.14 -19.69 -10.68
C ASP A 310 9.60 -19.36 -9.25
N MET A 311 9.36 -18.13 -8.78
CA MET A 311 9.72 -17.69 -7.44
C MET A 311 8.71 -18.08 -6.35
N ARG A 312 7.66 -18.83 -6.72
CA ARG A 312 6.48 -19.13 -5.90
C ARG A 312 6.04 -20.60 -6.03
N GLY A 313 6.94 -21.49 -6.43
CA GLY A 313 6.63 -22.92 -6.59
C GLY A 313 5.51 -23.19 -7.60
N GLY A 314 5.41 -22.41 -8.67
CA GLY A 314 4.41 -22.55 -9.73
C GLY A 314 3.12 -21.74 -9.54
N LYS A 315 2.93 -21.07 -8.39
CA LYS A 315 1.73 -20.28 -8.08
C LYS A 315 1.90 -18.81 -8.44
N ASP A 316 0.80 -18.09 -8.66
CA ASP A 316 0.87 -16.63 -8.80
C ASP A 316 1.24 -15.94 -7.45
N TYR A 317 0.92 -16.58 -6.32
CA TYR A 317 1.27 -16.10 -4.98
C TYR A 317 1.36 -17.24 -3.96
N ASP A 318 2.27 -17.07 -2.99
CA ASP A 318 2.43 -17.94 -1.81
C ASP A 318 2.40 -17.06 -0.57
N SER A 319 1.51 -17.40 0.38
CA SER A 319 1.29 -16.65 1.63
C SER A 319 2.24 -17.02 2.76
N ASP A 320 3.09 -18.04 2.59
CA ASP A 320 4.09 -18.44 3.59
C ASP A 320 5.00 -17.25 3.97
N PHE A 321 5.05 -16.92 5.28
CA PHE A 321 5.86 -15.84 5.84
C PHE A 321 7.36 -15.93 5.48
N ALA A 322 7.88 -17.15 5.28
CA ALA A 322 9.28 -17.34 4.90
C ALA A 322 9.56 -16.87 3.46
N LYS A 323 8.55 -16.91 2.58
CA LYS A 323 8.72 -16.80 1.12
C LYS A 323 8.01 -15.60 0.53
N ARG A 324 6.84 -15.21 1.02
CA ARG A 324 5.94 -14.23 0.40
C ARG A 324 6.59 -12.88 0.04
N MET A 325 7.56 -12.40 0.83
CA MET A 325 8.27 -11.15 0.52
C MET A 325 9.52 -11.35 -0.36
N LYS A 326 10.17 -12.50 -0.27
CA LYS A 326 11.53 -12.74 -0.80
C LYS A 326 11.58 -13.65 -2.02
N GLY A 327 10.55 -14.45 -2.26
CA GLY A 327 10.55 -15.52 -3.25
C GLY A 327 11.46 -16.70 -2.88
N GLU A 328 11.44 -17.73 -3.72
CA GLU A 328 12.37 -18.87 -3.67
C GLU A 328 13.01 -19.14 -5.05
N GLY A 329 14.01 -20.02 -5.09
CA GLY A 329 14.68 -20.42 -6.33
C GLY A 329 15.72 -19.43 -6.85
N ILE A 330 16.33 -19.79 -7.98
CA ILE A 330 17.54 -19.14 -8.53
C ILE A 330 17.33 -17.66 -8.79
N TRP A 331 16.16 -17.26 -9.30
CA TRP A 331 15.88 -15.85 -9.59
C TRP A 331 15.78 -15.02 -8.31
N ALA A 332 15.06 -15.50 -7.30
CA ALA A 332 14.96 -14.83 -6.00
C ALA A 332 16.35 -14.72 -5.33
N ASP A 333 17.18 -15.76 -5.47
CA ASP A 333 18.56 -15.77 -4.98
C ASP A 333 19.43 -14.73 -5.69
N LEU A 334 19.31 -14.61 -7.02
CA LEU A 334 20.00 -13.59 -7.80
C LEU A 334 19.61 -12.17 -7.34
N LEU A 335 18.31 -11.89 -7.18
CA LEU A 335 17.82 -10.60 -6.69
C LEU A 335 18.37 -10.27 -5.30
N ARG A 336 18.37 -11.28 -4.41
CA ARG A 336 18.92 -11.14 -3.07
C ARG A 336 20.41 -10.82 -3.09
N GLN A 337 21.18 -11.48 -3.96
CA GLN A 337 22.62 -11.23 -4.11
C GLN A 337 22.89 -9.83 -4.66
N ARG A 338 22.21 -9.45 -5.76
CA ARG A 338 22.28 -8.11 -6.37
C ARG A 338 22.00 -7.02 -5.34
N PHE A 339 20.87 -7.13 -4.63
CA PHE A 339 20.49 -6.18 -3.59
C PHE A 339 21.55 -6.09 -2.47
N ARG A 340 22.00 -7.22 -1.93
CA ARG A 340 22.99 -7.25 -0.84
C ARG A 340 24.32 -6.62 -1.25
N GLN A 341 24.80 -6.91 -2.45
CA GLN A 341 26.05 -6.35 -2.96
C GLN A 341 25.93 -4.84 -3.17
N ALA A 342 24.82 -4.38 -3.76
CA ALA A 342 24.56 -2.95 -3.96
C ALA A 342 24.44 -2.19 -2.63
N VAL A 343 23.65 -2.70 -1.68
CA VAL A 343 23.52 -2.12 -0.33
C VAL A 343 24.88 -2.01 0.36
N LYS A 344 25.69 -3.09 0.33
CA LYS A 344 27.04 -3.09 0.91
C LYS A 344 27.95 -2.05 0.25
N ARG A 345 27.96 -1.99 -1.09
CA ARG A 345 28.77 -1.03 -1.86
C ARG A 345 28.39 0.42 -1.56
N LEU A 346 27.11 0.69 -1.32
CA LEU A 346 26.57 2.03 -1.09
C LEU A 346 26.58 2.46 0.39
N GLY A 347 27.03 1.61 1.32
CA GLY A 347 27.02 1.92 2.75
C GLY A 347 25.61 2.04 3.35
N LEU A 348 24.60 1.46 2.68
CA LEU A 348 23.23 1.41 3.18
C LEU A 348 23.10 0.31 4.25
N ASN A 349 22.13 0.45 5.15
CA ASN A 349 21.84 -0.51 6.23
C ASN A 349 22.95 -0.69 7.27
N GLU A 350 23.90 0.24 7.33
CA GLU A 350 24.79 0.34 8.49
C GLU A 350 23.96 0.66 9.74
N ARG A 351 24.27 0.04 10.87
CA ARG A 351 23.59 0.28 12.16
C ARG A 351 23.95 1.66 12.71
N ARG A 352 23.42 2.71 12.08
CA ARG A 352 23.64 4.11 12.45
C ARG A 352 22.53 4.65 13.37
N HIS A 353 21.34 4.05 13.29
CA HIS A 353 20.19 4.44 14.10
C HIS A 353 19.70 3.23 14.90
N GLY A 354 19.40 3.45 16.18
CA GLY A 354 18.86 2.43 17.08
C GLY A 354 17.35 2.22 16.89
N ILE A 355 16.75 1.45 17.81
CA ILE A 355 15.29 1.35 17.94
C ILE A 355 14.75 2.75 18.31
N LEU A 356 13.56 3.09 17.82
CA LEU A 356 12.93 4.38 18.14
C LEU A 356 12.74 4.55 19.66
N ASP A 357 13.00 5.75 20.16
CA ASP A 357 13.00 6.06 21.60
C ASP A 357 11.58 6.10 22.18
N LEU A 358 11.32 5.19 23.13
CA LEU A 358 10.07 5.06 23.88
C LEU A 358 10.16 5.71 25.28
N SER A 359 11.36 6.09 25.74
CA SER A 359 11.60 6.54 27.12
C SER A 359 10.88 7.83 27.47
N GLN A 360 10.56 8.64 26.46
CA GLN A 360 9.86 9.92 26.59
C GLN A 360 8.35 9.80 26.40
N PHE A 361 7.80 8.58 26.29
CA PHE A 361 6.37 8.37 26.19
C PHE A 361 5.65 8.85 27.46
N ARG A 362 4.60 9.66 27.28
CA ARG A 362 3.78 10.20 28.35
C ARG A 362 2.39 9.61 28.26
N ALA A 363 2.10 8.65 29.13
CA ALA A 363 0.72 8.22 29.38
C ALA A 363 -0.13 9.44 29.76
N ALA A 364 -1.38 9.49 29.31
CA ALA A 364 -2.26 10.58 29.69
C ALA A 364 -2.37 10.67 31.22
N PRO A 365 -2.31 11.89 31.82
CA PRO A 365 -2.67 12.04 33.22
C PRO A 365 -4.09 11.51 33.39
N ALA A 366 -4.31 10.70 34.42
CA ALA A 366 -5.63 10.17 34.74
C ALA A 366 -6.57 11.34 35.11
N SER A 367 -7.18 11.99 34.12
CA SER A 367 -8.19 13.01 34.36
C SER A 367 -9.57 12.37 34.41
N VAL A 368 -10.15 12.54 35.60
CA VAL A 368 -11.51 12.34 36.13
C VAL A 368 -12.47 11.46 35.30
N ALA A 369 -12.88 10.37 35.95
CA ALA A 369 -13.92 9.44 35.56
C ALA A 369 -15.05 10.07 34.72
N ALA A 370 -15.16 9.64 33.47
CA ALA A 370 -16.44 9.64 32.79
C ALA A 370 -17.41 8.77 33.62
N ALA A 371 -18.57 9.35 33.97
CA ALA A 371 -19.59 8.75 34.81
C ALA A 371 -19.91 7.28 34.41
N PRO A 372 -20.27 6.42 35.38
CA PRO A 372 -20.47 5.00 35.12
C PRO A 372 -21.61 4.81 34.11
N ARG A 373 -21.28 4.23 32.94
CA ARG A 373 -22.29 3.78 31.99
C ARG A 373 -23.08 2.63 32.61
N ALA A 374 -24.40 2.79 32.70
CA ALA A 374 -25.33 1.75 33.11
C ALA A 374 -25.12 0.47 32.29
N THR A 375 -24.90 -0.64 32.99
CA THR A 375 -24.77 -1.98 32.44
C THR A 375 -26.08 -2.43 31.80
N ARG A 376 -26.18 -2.33 30.48
CA ARG A 376 -27.16 -3.12 29.70
C ARG A 376 -26.44 -4.33 29.13
N ARG A 377 -26.75 -5.49 29.68
CA ARG A 377 -26.30 -6.81 29.21
C ARG A 377 -27.02 -7.08 27.88
N ALA A 378 -26.28 -7.04 26.77
CA ALA A 378 -26.74 -7.52 25.47
C ALA A 378 -26.25 -8.96 25.26
N PRO A 379 -27.03 -9.82 24.58
CA PRO A 379 -26.67 -11.23 24.41
C PRO A 379 -25.44 -11.38 23.52
N ALA A 380 -24.62 -12.38 23.84
CA ALA A 380 -23.40 -12.71 23.11
C ALA A 380 -23.72 -13.06 21.64
N GLN A 381 -23.16 -12.30 20.71
CA GLN A 381 -23.02 -12.70 19.32
C GLN A 381 -21.59 -13.24 19.12
N PRO A 382 -21.40 -14.30 18.33
CA PRO A 382 -20.10 -14.91 18.12
C PRO A 382 -19.16 -13.90 17.45
N ALA A 383 -17.90 -13.90 17.91
CA ALA A 383 -16.83 -13.09 17.35
C ALA A 383 -16.73 -13.35 15.84
N ARG A 384 -16.91 -12.30 15.04
CA ARG A 384 -16.43 -12.31 13.65
C ARG A 384 -14.94 -12.02 13.72
N ASP A 385 -14.14 -13.02 13.41
CA ASP A 385 -12.70 -12.89 13.25
C ASP A 385 -12.40 -11.74 12.27
N ASP A 386 -11.54 -10.81 12.67
CA ASP A 386 -11.00 -9.77 11.78
C ASP A 386 -10.01 -10.43 10.80
N VAL A 387 -10.53 -11.01 9.71
CA VAL A 387 -9.78 -11.69 8.63
C VAL A 387 -8.84 -10.74 7.86
N GLN A 388 -8.86 -9.44 8.18
CA GLN A 388 -7.90 -8.43 7.68
C GLN A 388 -6.43 -8.81 7.99
N MET A 389 -6.20 -9.73 8.94
CA MET A 389 -4.88 -10.23 9.34
C MET A 389 -4.19 -11.12 8.28
N SER A 390 -4.92 -11.74 7.35
CA SER A 390 -4.32 -12.63 6.33
C SER A 390 -3.55 -11.88 5.22
N LEU A 391 -3.64 -10.55 5.21
CA LEU A 391 -2.96 -9.70 4.23
C LEU A 391 -1.58 -9.25 4.70
N PHE A 392 -1.32 -9.28 6.01
CA PHE A 392 -0.06 -8.82 6.57
C PHE A 392 1.01 -9.82 6.44
#